data_AF-A0A1I5YEC3-F1
#
_entry.id   AF-A0A1I5YEC3-F1
#
_cell.length_a   1.000
_cell.length_b   1.000
_cell.length_c   1.000
_cell.angle_alpha   90.00
_cell.angle_beta   90.00
_cell.angle_gamma   90.00
#
_symmetry.space_group_name_H-M   'P 1'
#
loop_
_entity.id
_entity.type
_entity.pdbx_description
1 polymer ?
#
loop_
_entity_poly.entity_id
_entity_poly.type
_entity_poly.pdbx_seq_one_letter_code
_entity_poly.pdbx_strand_id
1 'polypeptide(L)'
;MRRMLLASALSVLLLTSLWLQFILVGGSLVSPLAGWGILCGIDIIEITYFLVSYILIRQKKEQSYIHAIRSYWLVETLFLCTTTFMSNNTVCIMVQILIFVAGVCLIPIMPTPEQIGCEAVEVIAVIAHVLIGNIDWERALYACVIIVFGNVVAHQNYYSYTRRLLENDKLTNAKRQAETDQMTELLNRRGFEHRISAVWPFCNRQGLEVAVVMVDIDNFKKYNDTFGHGAGDNCIQQVAAVIRKHARRSSDFAARVGGEEFLVFLAGISETDAMQWAMGCKKEVEDLEIPHADTNFLPFVSVSMGVCHWDLDNYKREFFELRAEADRSLYQAKEAGRACIFMNNQMYAKTFRSRWKERT
;
A
#
# COMPACT_ATOMS: atom_id res chain seq x y z
N MET A 1 -3.26 -10.34 0.90
CA MET A 1 -4.36 -9.78 1.71
C MET A 1 -5.71 -9.86 0.98
N ARG A 2 -6.05 -8.96 0.04
CA ARG A 2 -7.38 -8.92 -0.63
C ARG A 2 -7.90 -10.26 -1.18
N ARG A 3 -7.06 -11.04 -1.87
CA ARG A 3 -7.44 -12.37 -2.40
C ARG A 3 -7.77 -13.38 -1.28
N MET A 4 -7.06 -13.31 -0.17
CA MET A 4 -7.30 -14.15 0.99
C MET A 4 -8.57 -13.70 1.74
N LEU A 5 -8.77 -12.40 1.89
CA LEU A 5 -9.98 -11.82 2.47
C LEU A 5 -11.26 -12.19 1.68
N LEU A 6 -11.15 -12.20 0.34
CA LEU A 6 -12.18 -12.68 -0.57
C LEU A 6 -12.38 -14.19 -0.45
N ALA A 7 -11.29 -14.96 -0.36
CA ALA A 7 -11.37 -16.41 -0.19
C ALA A 7 -12.02 -16.78 1.15
N SER A 8 -11.66 -16.10 2.26
CA SER A 8 -12.30 -16.29 3.56
C SER A 8 -13.80 -15.99 3.49
N ALA A 9 -14.20 -14.87 2.89
CA ALA A 9 -15.63 -14.54 2.72
C ALA A 9 -16.40 -15.55 1.85
N LEU A 10 -15.74 -16.12 0.83
CA LEU A 10 -16.32 -17.16 -0.02
C LEU A 10 -16.41 -18.51 0.70
N SER A 11 -15.39 -18.88 1.47
CA SER A 11 -15.35 -20.10 2.27
C SER A 11 -16.43 -20.10 3.35
N VAL A 12 -16.65 -18.95 3.99
CA VAL A 12 -17.77 -18.72 4.91
C VAL A 12 -19.09 -19.07 4.23
N LEU A 13 -19.39 -18.38 3.14
CA LEU A 13 -20.66 -18.46 2.43
C LEU A 13 -20.91 -19.87 1.86
N LEU A 14 -19.85 -20.58 1.48
CA LEU A 14 -19.93 -21.98 1.04
C LEU A 14 -20.22 -22.94 2.20
N LEU A 15 -19.56 -22.76 3.35
CA LEU A 15 -19.72 -23.65 4.51
C LEU A 15 -21.11 -23.53 5.13
N THR A 16 -21.63 -22.30 5.23
CA THR A 16 -22.98 -22.03 5.73
C THR A 16 -24.08 -22.47 4.77
N SER A 17 -23.91 -22.25 3.46
CA SER A 17 -24.86 -22.73 2.45
C SER A 17 -24.93 -24.27 2.40
N LEU A 18 -23.79 -24.96 2.50
CA LEU A 18 -23.75 -26.42 2.59
C LEU A 18 -24.46 -26.95 3.85
N TRP A 19 -24.36 -26.20 4.95
CA TRP A 19 -24.99 -26.50 6.23
C TRP A 19 -26.52 -26.32 6.19
N LEU A 20 -26.99 -25.22 5.59
CA LEU A 20 -28.40 -24.89 5.40
C LEU A 20 -29.13 -25.99 4.59
N GLN A 21 -28.47 -26.52 3.57
CA GLN A 21 -28.97 -27.63 2.75
C GLN A 21 -29.05 -28.95 3.54
N PHE A 22 -28.11 -29.21 4.45
CA PHE A 22 -28.08 -30.44 5.24
C PHE A 22 -29.22 -30.53 6.27
N ILE A 23 -29.55 -29.41 6.94
CA ILE A 23 -30.63 -29.36 7.94
C ILE A 23 -32.00 -29.60 7.29
N LEU A 24 -32.24 -29.04 6.10
CA LEU A 24 -33.47 -29.27 5.34
C LEU A 24 -33.65 -30.71 4.92
N VAL A 25 -32.58 -31.32 4.41
CA VAL A 25 -32.63 -32.70 3.90
C VAL A 25 -32.71 -33.70 5.07
N GLY A 26 -32.20 -33.33 6.25
CA GLY A 26 -32.24 -34.13 7.49
C GLY A 26 -33.56 -34.09 8.27
N GLY A 27 -34.56 -33.32 7.85
CA GLY A 27 -35.97 -33.46 8.27
C GLY A 27 -36.33 -33.12 9.73
N SER A 28 -35.47 -32.41 10.47
CA SER A 28 -35.64 -32.23 11.93
C SER A 28 -36.13 -30.84 12.38
N LEU A 29 -36.22 -29.85 11.49
CA LEU A 29 -36.55 -28.48 11.84
C LEU A 29 -37.57 -27.88 10.86
N VAL A 30 -38.83 -27.84 11.31
CA VAL A 30 -39.96 -27.08 10.72
C VAL A 30 -40.63 -27.73 9.49
N SER A 31 -41.93 -27.46 9.32
CA SER A 31 -42.64 -27.81 8.08
C SER A 31 -41.91 -27.23 6.86
N PRO A 32 -41.97 -27.88 5.68
CA PRO A 32 -41.14 -27.50 4.54
C PRO A 32 -41.18 -25.99 4.25
N LEU A 33 -42.37 -25.38 4.22
CA LEU A 33 -42.55 -23.97 3.87
C LEU A 33 -41.88 -22.97 4.84
N ALA A 34 -41.99 -23.20 6.16
CA ALA A 34 -41.42 -22.28 7.14
C ALA A 34 -39.91 -22.51 7.34
N GLY A 35 -39.42 -23.74 7.11
CA GLY A 35 -37.99 -24.03 6.98
C GLY A 35 -37.36 -23.23 5.83
N TRP A 36 -37.93 -23.32 4.62
CA TRP A 36 -37.47 -22.58 3.44
C TRP A 36 -37.45 -21.05 3.64
N GLY A 37 -38.41 -20.49 4.37
CA GLY A 37 -38.42 -19.05 4.68
C GLY A 37 -37.26 -18.60 5.58
N ILE A 38 -36.91 -19.38 6.59
CA ILE A 38 -35.79 -19.11 7.49
C ILE A 38 -34.46 -19.14 6.73
N LEU A 39 -34.29 -20.14 5.85
CA LEU A 39 -33.10 -20.30 5.01
C LEU A 39 -32.88 -19.14 4.06
N CYS A 40 -33.93 -18.75 3.34
CA CYS A 40 -33.88 -17.57 2.47
C CYS A 40 -33.47 -16.31 3.26
N GLY A 41 -33.94 -16.17 4.51
CA GLY A 41 -33.56 -15.06 5.38
C GLY A 41 -32.06 -15.06 5.74
N ILE A 42 -31.51 -16.24 6.05
CA ILE A 42 -30.10 -16.40 6.41
C ILE A 42 -29.20 -16.22 5.18
N ASP A 43 -29.55 -16.83 4.04
CA ASP A 43 -28.85 -16.63 2.77
C ASP A 43 -28.79 -15.14 2.39
N ILE A 44 -29.89 -14.39 2.61
CA ILE A 44 -29.89 -12.93 2.39
C ILE A 44 -28.92 -12.21 3.33
N ILE A 45 -28.85 -12.59 4.61
CA ILE A 45 -27.91 -12.01 5.58
C ILE A 45 -26.47 -12.30 5.16
N GLU A 46 -26.16 -13.54 4.77
CA GLU A 46 -24.83 -13.97 4.32
C GLU A 46 -24.38 -13.26 3.04
N ILE A 47 -25.27 -13.21 2.04
CA ILE A 47 -25.02 -12.47 0.80
C ILE A 47 -24.79 -10.98 1.12
N THR A 48 -25.54 -10.41 2.06
CA THR A 48 -25.35 -9.03 2.49
C THR A 48 -23.97 -8.83 3.12
N TYR A 49 -23.54 -9.71 4.05
CA TYR A 49 -22.21 -9.64 4.64
C TYR A 49 -21.10 -9.82 3.60
N PHE A 50 -21.28 -10.72 2.63
CA PHE A 50 -20.35 -10.89 1.52
C PHE A 50 -20.23 -9.63 0.66
N LEU A 51 -21.36 -9.02 0.28
CA LEU A 51 -21.39 -7.79 -0.52
C LEU A 51 -20.78 -6.61 0.22
N VAL A 52 -21.14 -6.41 1.50
CA VAL A 52 -20.54 -5.36 2.35
C VAL A 52 -19.04 -5.58 2.47
N SER A 53 -18.61 -6.80 2.74
CA SER A 53 -17.19 -7.17 2.83
C SER A 53 -16.45 -6.91 1.52
N TYR A 54 -17.05 -7.28 0.37
CA TYR A 54 -16.49 -7.03 -0.96
C TYR A 54 -16.29 -5.52 -1.23
N ILE A 55 -17.29 -4.70 -0.89
CA ILE A 55 -17.23 -3.24 -1.03
C ILE A 55 -16.13 -2.66 -0.13
N LEU A 56 -16.05 -3.07 1.14
CA LEU A 56 -15.04 -2.58 2.09
C LEU A 56 -13.61 -2.93 1.63
N ILE A 57 -13.39 -4.14 1.11
CA ILE A 57 -12.12 -4.56 0.52
C ILE A 57 -11.74 -3.65 -0.66
N ARG A 58 -12.69 -3.35 -1.56
CA ARG A 58 -12.48 -2.47 -2.72
C ARG A 58 -12.10 -1.05 -2.29
N GLN A 59 -12.76 -0.51 -1.27
CA GLN A 59 -12.50 0.81 -0.70
C GLN A 59 -11.21 0.92 0.13
N LYS A 60 -10.44 -0.16 0.30
CA LYS A 60 -9.23 -0.21 1.14
C LYS A 60 -9.51 0.10 2.63
N LYS A 61 -10.74 -0.12 3.11
CA LYS A 61 -11.11 0.06 4.52
C LYS A 61 -10.92 -1.23 5.31
N GLU A 62 -9.66 -1.56 5.57
CA GLU A 62 -9.28 -2.85 6.16
C GLU A 62 -9.86 -3.08 7.56
N GLN A 63 -9.78 -2.08 8.44
CA GLN A 63 -10.34 -2.18 9.79
C GLN A 63 -11.85 -2.43 9.78
N SER A 64 -12.59 -1.69 8.94
CA SER A 64 -14.03 -1.87 8.78
C SER A 64 -14.39 -3.27 8.28
N TYR A 65 -13.58 -3.85 7.39
CA TYR A 65 -13.77 -5.21 6.93
C TYR A 65 -13.55 -6.25 8.04
N ILE A 66 -12.51 -6.08 8.87
CA ILE A 66 -12.25 -6.96 10.01
C ILE A 66 -13.45 -6.93 10.96
N HIS A 67 -13.99 -5.74 11.26
CA HIS A 67 -15.19 -5.61 12.09
C HIS A 67 -16.42 -6.30 11.47
N ALA A 68 -16.63 -6.18 10.16
CA ALA A 68 -17.74 -6.83 9.47
C ALA A 68 -17.68 -8.36 9.57
N ILE A 69 -16.49 -8.95 9.48
CA ILE A 69 -16.30 -10.40 9.66
C ILE A 69 -16.47 -10.82 11.11
N ARG A 70 -16.02 -10.03 12.08
CA ARG A 70 -16.23 -10.33 13.50
C ARG A 70 -17.72 -10.29 13.86
N SER A 71 -18.47 -9.31 13.37
CA SER A 71 -19.92 -9.27 13.57
C SER A 71 -20.62 -10.43 12.89
N TYR A 72 -20.15 -10.84 11.70
CA TYR A 72 -20.66 -12.02 11.03
C TYR A 72 -20.47 -13.28 11.89
N TRP A 73 -19.26 -13.52 12.40
CA TRP A 73 -18.97 -14.68 13.26
C TRP A 73 -19.80 -14.69 14.53
N LEU A 74 -20.04 -13.53 15.15
CA LEU A 74 -20.95 -13.43 16.30
C LEU A 74 -22.37 -13.88 15.94
N VAL A 75 -22.91 -13.39 14.81
CA VAL A 75 -24.25 -13.78 14.33
C VAL A 75 -24.29 -15.27 14.02
N GLU A 76 -23.26 -15.80 13.36
CA GLU A 76 -23.13 -17.21 12.99
C GLU A 76 -23.09 -18.11 14.24
N THR A 77 -22.28 -17.75 15.26
CA THR A 77 -22.23 -18.49 16.52
C THR A 77 -23.60 -18.52 17.21
N LEU A 78 -24.29 -17.38 17.31
CA LEU A 78 -25.63 -17.33 17.92
C LEU A 78 -26.65 -18.19 17.17
N PHE A 79 -26.58 -18.15 15.83
CA PHE A 79 -27.45 -18.92 14.97
C PHE A 79 -27.19 -20.43 15.06
N LEU A 80 -25.93 -20.84 15.05
CA LEU A 80 -25.52 -22.22 15.28
C LEU A 80 -26.03 -22.73 16.64
N CYS A 81 -25.84 -21.95 17.70
CA CYS A 81 -26.33 -22.32 19.04
C CYS A 81 -27.84 -22.55 19.06
N THR A 82 -28.59 -21.68 18.39
CA THR A 82 -30.05 -21.78 18.32
C THR A 82 -30.48 -23.07 17.59
N THR A 83 -29.87 -23.35 16.44
CA THR A 83 -30.23 -24.51 15.62
C THR A 83 -29.73 -25.84 16.19
N THR A 84 -28.58 -25.84 16.86
CA THR A 84 -28.11 -26.97 17.68
C THR A 84 -29.12 -27.28 18.78
N PHE A 85 -29.56 -26.27 19.55
CA PHE A 85 -30.53 -26.44 20.64
C PHE A 85 -31.89 -26.97 20.16
N MET A 86 -32.33 -26.58 18.96
CA MET A 86 -33.56 -27.07 18.36
C MET A 86 -33.44 -28.47 17.74
N SER A 87 -32.23 -28.96 17.52
CA SER A 87 -32.00 -30.29 16.95
C SER A 87 -32.00 -31.39 18.02
N ASN A 88 -32.72 -32.47 17.74
CA ASN A 88 -32.70 -33.70 18.53
C ASN A 88 -31.88 -34.81 17.86
N ASN A 89 -31.33 -34.56 16.67
CA ASN A 89 -30.56 -35.55 15.91
C ASN A 89 -29.07 -35.40 16.22
N THR A 90 -28.49 -36.41 16.88
CA THR A 90 -27.07 -36.39 17.25
C THR A 90 -26.12 -36.19 16.07
N VAL A 91 -26.42 -36.76 14.90
CA VAL A 91 -25.57 -36.63 13.71
C VAL A 91 -25.56 -35.18 13.23
N CYS A 92 -26.72 -34.52 13.23
CA CYS A 92 -26.82 -33.10 12.87
C CYS A 92 -25.99 -32.22 13.81
N ILE A 93 -26.05 -32.48 15.12
CA ILE A 93 -25.28 -31.72 16.12
C ILE A 93 -23.77 -31.92 15.93
N MET A 94 -23.32 -33.14 15.64
CA MET A 94 -21.88 -33.42 15.42
C MET A 94 -21.36 -32.76 14.14
N VAL A 95 -22.14 -32.79 13.06
CA VAL A 95 -21.78 -32.13 11.79
C VAL A 95 -21.75 -30.61 11.95
N GLN A 96 -22.68 -30.04 12.73
CA GLN A 96 -22.72 -28.62 13.08
C GLN A 96 -21.41 -28.14 13.71
N ILE A 97 -20.96 -28.82 14.77
CA ILE A 97 -19.71 -28.51 15.47
C ILE A 97 -18.51 -28.60 14.51
N LEU A 98 -18.47 -29.64 13.67
CA LEU A 98 -17.37 -29.84 12.73
C LEU A 98 -17.28 -28.71 11.69
N ILE A 99 -18.41 -28.28 11.13
CA ILE A 99 -18.45 -27.20 10.14
C ILE A 99 -18.02 -25.87 10.75
N PHE A 100 -18.50 -25.57 11.96
CA PHE A 100 -18.12 -24.34 12.65
C PHE A 100 -16.63 -24.31 12.99
N VAL A 101 -16.11 -25.37 13.60
CA VAL A 101 -14.68 -25.52 13.88
C VAL A 101 -13.84 -25.38 12.61
N ALA A 102 -14.26 -26.01 11.51
CA ALA A 102 -13.58 -25.89 10.22
C ALA A 102 -13.58 -24.44 9.71
N GLY A 103 -14.71 -23.73 9.82
CA GLY A 103 -14.81 -22.33 9.44
C GLY A 103 -13.89 -21.42 10.26
N VAL A 104 -13.86 -21.59 11.59
CA VAL A 104 -12.95 -20.85 12.49
C VAL A 104 -11.48 -21.10 12.13
N CYS A 105 -11.13 -22.35 11.80
CA CYS A 105 -9.78 -22.73 11.38
C CYS A 105 -9.36 -22.07 10.05
N LEU A 106 -10.28 -21.95 9.09
CA LEU A 106 -10.02 -21.44 7.74
C LEU A 106 -9.92 -19.91 7.68
N ILE A 107 -10.31 -19.21 8.74
CA ILE A 107 -10.35 -17.74 8.78
C ILE A 107 -9.43 -17.22 9.89
N PRO A 108 -8.14 -16.99 9.58
CA PRO A 108 -7.13 -16.56 10.56
C PRO A 108 -7.22 -15.07 10.90
N ILE A 109 -8.43 -14.53 11.06
CA ILE A 109 -8.69 -13.11 11.32
C ILE A 109 -9.14 -12.88 12.77
N MET A 110 -9.68 -13.92 13.42
CA MET A 110 -10.14 -13.83 14.80
C MET A 110 -8.97 -13.95 15.78
N PRO A 111 -8.81 -13.00 16.72
CA PRO A 111 -7.84 -13.10 17.80
C PRO A 111 -8.22 -14.22 18.79
N THR A 112 -7.23 -14.73 19.52
CA THR A 112 -7.39 -15.87 20.44
C THR A 112 -8.52 -15.74 21.46
N PRO A 113 -8.78 -14.57 22.09
CA PRO A 113 -9.91 -14.45 23.02
C PRO A 113 -11.28 -14.62 22.35
N GLU A 114 -11.43 -14.17 21.10
CA GLU A 114 -12.68 -14.31 20.34
C GLU A 114 -12.88 -15.78 19.93
N GLN A 115 -11.81 -16.48 19.51
CA GLN A 115 -11.82 -17.92 19.22
C GLN A 115 -12.29 -18.73 20.43
N ILE A 116 -11.61 -18.54 21.58
CA ILE A 116 -11.97 -19.19 22.84
C ILE A 116 -13.42 -18.90 23.23
N GLY A 117 -13.89 -17.66 23.03
CA GLY A 117 -15.28 -17.29 23.29
C GLY A 117 -16.28 -18.08 22.44
N CYS A 118 -16.05 -18.15 21.13
CA CYS A 118 -16.88 -18.94 20.22
C CYS A 118 -16.93 -20.42 20.60
N GLU A 119 -15.77 -21.03 20.88
CA GLU A 119 -15.66 -22.45 21.17
C GLU A 119 -16.15 -22.83 22.57
N ALA A 120 -16.03 -21.92 23.55
CA ALA A 120 -16.65 -22.11 24.86
C ALA A 120 -18.17 -22.25 24.75
N VAL A 121 -18.80 -21.50 23.84
CA VAL A 121 -20.25 -21.58 23.59
C VAL A 121 -20.61 -22.96 23.03
N GLU A 122 -19.80 -23.53 22.13
CA GLU A 122 -20.02 -24.87 21.60
C GLU A 122 -19.89 -25.95 22.68
N VAL A 123 -18.89 -25.85 23.56
CA VAL A 123 -18.74 -26.77 24.68
C VAL A 123 -19.96 -26.72 25.61
N ILE A 124 -20.49 -25.52 25.88
CA ILE A 124 -21.72 -25.34 26.66
C ILE A 124 -22.91 -26.03 25.95
N ALA A 125 -23.03 -25.88 24.62
CA ALA A 125 -24.08 -26.53 23.84
C ALA A 125 -23.97 -28.07 23.90
N VAL A 126 -22.77 -28.63 23.79
CA VAL A 126 -22.53 -30.07 23.94
C VAL A 126 -22.96 -30.56 25.33
N ILE A 127 -22.56 -29.84 26.39
CA ILE A 127 -22.96 -30.19 27.77
C ILE A 127 -24.48 -30.17 27.92
N ALA A 128 -25.15 -29.15 27.39
CA ALA A 128 -26.61 -29.05 27.45
C ALA A 128 -27.30 -30.26 26.78
N HIS A 129 -26.81 -30.69 25.61
CA HIS A 129 -27.35 -31.85 24.91
C HIS A 129 -27.08 -33.19 25.60
N VAL A 130 -25.97 -33.32 26.33
CA VAL A 130 -25.73 -34.49 27.19
C VAL A 130 -26.74 -34.53 28.33
N LEU A 131 -27.01 -33.39 28.99
CA LEU A 131 -27.97 -33.30 30.09
C LEU A 131 -29.41 -33.62 29.66
N ILE A 132 -29.79 -33.26 28.43
CA ILE A 132 -31.11 -33.54 27.84
C ILE A 132 -31.19 -34.97 27.27
N GLY A 133 -30.04 -35.66 27.10
CA GLY A 133 -29.98 -37.03 26.59
C GLY A 133 -29.94 -37.14 25.05
N ASN A 134 -29.70 -36.05 24.33
CA ASN A 134 -29.56 -36.05 22.87
C ASN A 134 -28.17 -36.56 22.42
N ILE A 135 -27.16 -36.51 23.31
CA ILE A 135 -25.77 -36.91 23.06
C ILE A 135 -25.32 -37.83 24.19
N ASP A 136 -24.67 -38.95 23.85
CA ASP A 136 -24.02 -39.83 24.82
C ASP A 136 -22.60 -39.32 25.20
N TRP A 137 -22.06 -39.83 26.30
CA TRP A 137 -20.76 -39.39 26.81
C TRP A 137 -19.59 -39.63 25.85
N GLU A 138 -19.67 -40.68 25.01
CA GLU A 138 -18.62 -41.00 24.04
C GLU A 138 -18.56 -39.94 22.93
N ARG A 139 -19.72 -39.58 22.36
CA ARG A 139 -19.81 -38.56 21.31
C ARG A 139 -19.53 -37.16 21.86
N ALA A 140 -19.91 -36.88 23.10
CA ALA A 140 -19.53 -35.64 23.77
C ALA A 140 -18.01 -35.48 23.88
N LEU A 141 -17.30 -36.57 24.20
CA LEU A 141 -15.83 -36.58 24.24
C LEU A 141 -15.24 -36.28 22.86
N TYR A 142 -15.76 -36.91 21.79
CA TYR A 142 -15.31 -36.62 20.42
C TYR A 142 -15.52 -35.15 20.04
N ALA A 143 -16.68 -34.58 20.35
CA ALA A 143 -16.97 -33.17 20.11
C ALA A 143 -15.97 -32.26 20.84
N CYS A 144 -15.70 -32.49 22.12
CA CYS A 144 -14.72 -31.72 22.88
C CYS A 144 -13.30 -31.82 22.27
N VAL A 145 -12.89 -33.01 21.82
CA VAL A 145 -11.58 -33.18 21.16
C VAL A 145 -11.51 -32.39 19.85
N ILE A 146 -12.57 -32.42 19.03
CA ILE A 146 -12.64 -31.65 17.78
C ILE A 146 -12.55 -30.15 18.06
N ILE A 147 -13.30 -29.65 19.05
CA ILE A 147 -13.30 -28.23 19.43
C ILE A 147 -11.92 -27.79 19.93
N VAL A 148 -11.28 -28.57 20.82
CA VAL A 148 -9.94 -28.25 21.34
C VAL A 148 -8.88 -28.31 20.25
N PHE A 149 -8.94 -29.29 19.35
CA PHE A 149 -8.01 -29.38 18.24
C PHE A 149 -8.22 -28.24 17.24
N GLY A 150 -9.48 -27.90 16.95
CA GLY A 150 -9.89 -26.74 16.17
C GLY A 150 -9.26 -25.44 16.67
N ASN A 151 -9.40 -25.19 17.96
CA ASN A 151 -8.79 -24.09 18.70
C ASN A 151 -7.30 -23.95 18.40
N VAL A 152 -6.56 -25.06 18.56
CA VAL A 152 -5.10 -25.08 18.37
C VAL A 152 -4.74 -24.74 16.92
N VAL A 153 -5.47 -25.29 15.95
CA VAL A 153 -5.26 -25.01 14.53
C VAL A 153 -5.60 -23.56 14.19
N ALA A 154 -6.74 -23.05 14.67
CA ALA A 154 -7.19 -21.67 14.44
C ALA A 154 -6.23 -20.66 15.06
N HIS A 155 -5.73 -20.93 16.26
CA HIS A 155 -4.69 -20.14 16.93
C HIS A 155 -3.40 -20.14 16.10
N GLN A 156 -2.92 -21.33 15.69
CA GLN A 156 -1.70 -21.44 14.88
C GLN A 156 -1.82 -20.68 13.55
N ASN A 157 -2.98 -20.74 12.89
CA ASN A 157 -3.26 -20.02 11.65
C ASN A 157 -3.28 -18.50 11.87
N TYR A 158 -3.94 -18.03 12.93
CA TYR A 158 -3.96 -16.61 13.32
C TYR A 158 -2.56 -16.05 13.62
N TYR A 159 -1.74 -16.79 14.38
CA TYR A 159 -0.36 -16.40 14.69
C TYR A 159 0.52 -16.37 13.44
N SER A 160 0.40 -17.39 12.58
CA SER A 160 1.12 -17.45 11.30
C SER A 160 0.76 -16.28 10.40
N TYR A 161 -0.51 -15.89 10.37
CA TYR A 161 -0.98 -14.74 9.62
C TYR A 161 -0.40 -13.42 10.16
N THR A 162 -0.49 -13.21 11.47
CA THR A 162 -0.01 -11.99 12.13
C THR A 162 1.51 -11.83 11.96
N ARG A 163 2.27 -12.92 12.04
CA ARG A 163 3.72 -12.90 11.75
C ARG A 163 4.02 -12.48 10.32
N ARG A 164 3.31 -13.03 9.33
CA ARG A 164 3.51 -12.68 7.91
C ARG A 164 3.18 -11.21 7.63
N LEU A 165 2.17 -10.65 8.29
CA LEU A 165 1.89 -9.21 8.20
C LEU A 165 3.06 -8.40 8.73
N LEU A 166 3.52 -8.71 9.95
CA LEU A 166 4.63 -8.00 10.57
C LEU A 166 5.93 -8.10 9.75
N GLU A 167 6.22 -9.27 9.18
CA GLU A 167 7.39 -9.46 8.30
C GLU A 167 7.29 -8.64 7.01
N ASN A 168 6.10 -8.58 6.38
CA ASN A 168 5.90 -7.76 5.20
C ASN A 168 6.05 -6.26 5.50
N ASP A 169 5.56 -5.80 6.65
CA ASP A 169 5.73 -4.41 7.08
C ASP A 169 7.20 -4.08 7.34
N LYS A 170 7.93 -4.98 8.01
CA LYS A 170 9.38 -4.86 8.21
C LYS A 170 10.14 -4.80 6.89
N LEU A 171 9.82 -5.70 5.94
CA LEU A 171 10.46 -5.72 4.62
C LEU A 171 10.15 -4.44 3.84
N THR A 172 8.91 -3.96 3.88
CA THR A 172 8.49 -2.72 3.20
C THR A 172 9.21 -1.51 3.78
N ASN A 173 9.30 -1.42 5.11
CA ASN A 173 10.01 -0.34 5.78
C ASN A 173 11.52 -0.39 5.53
N ALA A 174 12.13 -1.57 5.62
CA ALA A 174 13.54 -1.77 5.31
C ALA A 174 13.85 -1.39 3.85
N LYS A 175 12.98 -1.78 2.91
CA LYS A 175 13.10 -1.40 1.50
C LYS A 175 13.01 0.11 1.32
N ARG A 176 12.04 0.77 1.96
CA ARG A 176 11.91 2.23 1.93
C ARG A 176 13.16 2.92 2.47
N GLN A 177 13.68 2.48 3.62
CA GLN A 177 14.92 3.01 4.19
C GLN A 177 16.14 2.78 3.29
N ALA A 178 16.21 1.64 2.60
CA ALA A 178 17.30 1.33 1.69
C ALA A 178 17.23 2.12 0.37
N GLU A 179 16.06 2.58 -0.05
CA GLU A 179 15.82 3.28 -1.32
C GLU A 179 15.64 4.79 -1.17
N THR A 180 15.50 5.31 0.05
CA THR A 180 15.25 6.72 0.34
C THR A 180 16.50 7.37 0.96
N ASP A 181 16.77 8.62 0.57
CA ASP A 181 17.75 9.47 1.24
C ASP A 181 17.12 10.04 2.52
N GLN A 182 17.75 9.79 3.68
CA GLN A 182 17.16 10.14 4.98
C GLN A 182 17.06 11.65 5.21
N MET A 183 17.94 12.43 4.58
CA MET A 183 17.98 13.89 4.74
C MET A 183 16.87 14.56 3.95
N THR A 184 16.64 14.12 2.71
CA THR A 184 15.75 14.80 1.75
C THR A 184 14.39 14.11 1.56
N GLU A 185 14.24 12.88 2.04
CA GLU A 185 13.08 12.00 1.81
C GLU A 185 12.80 11.70 0.31
N LEU A 186 13.71 12.10 -0.58
CA LEU A 186 13.73 11.67 -1.98
C LEU A 186 14.30 10.27 -2.10
N LEU A 187 14.23 9.66 -3.29
CA LEU A 187 14.99 8.44 -3.53
C LEU A 187 16.49 8.70 -3.37
N ASN A 188 17.23 7.72 -2.91
CA ASN A 188 18.68 7.73 -3.09
C ASN A 188 19.02 7.17 -4.49
N ARG A 189 20.30 7.21 -4.86
CA ARG A 189 20.77 6.67 -6.15
C ARG A 189 20.29 5.23 -6.42
N ARG A 190 20.37 4.34 -5.41
CA ARG A 190 19.94 2.94 -5.53
C ARG A 190 18.42 2.83 -5.71
N GLY A 191 17.65 3.62 -4.97
CA GLY A 191 16.20 3.68 -5.11
C GLY A 191 15.76 4.16 -6.48
N PHE A 192 16.46 5.15 -7.04
CA PHE A 192 16.23 5.60 -8.41
C PHE A 192 16.53 4.50 -9.43
N GLU A 193 17.69 3.87 -9.36
CA GLU A 193 18.10 2.78 -10.26
C GLU A 193 17.10 1.61 -10.22
N HIS A 194 16.64 1.24 -9.03
CA HIS A 194 15.63 0.20 -8.88
C HIS A 194 14.29 0.61 -9.53
N ARG A 195 13.81 1.83 -9.31
CA ARG A 195 12.55 2.29 -9.92
C ARG A 195 12.63 2.43 -11.43
N ILE A 196 13.71 3.01 -11.95
CA ILE A 196 13.85 3.19 -13.39
C ILE A 196 13.96 1.85 -14.11
N SER A 197 14.61 0.84 -13.52
CA SER A 197 14.65 -0.51 -14.10
C SER A 197 13.26 -1.15 -14.27
N ALA A 198 12.31 -0.79 -13.41
CA ALA A 198 10.93 -1.28 -13.48
C ALA A 198 10.06 -0.46 -14.46
N VAL A 199 10.26 0.86 -14.51
CA VAL A 199 9.41 1.79 -15.28
C VAL A 199 9.88 1.95 -16.72
N TRP A 200 11.19 2.02 -16.97
CA TRP A 200 11.75 2.25 -18.31
C TRP A 200 11.28 1.24 -19.36
N PRO A 201 11.26 -0.09 -19.10
CA PRO A 201 10.76 -1.05 -20.07
C PRO A 201 9.28 -0.84 -20.42
N PHE A 202 8.48 -0.33 -19.48
CA PHE A 202 7.09 0.00 -19.74
C PHE A 202 6.98 1.24 -20.64
N CYS A 203 7.69 2.32 -20.34
CA CYS A 203 7.72 3.54 -21.16
C CYS A 203 8.16 3.23 -22.62
N ASN A 204 9.24 2.47 -22.79
CA ASN A 204 9.73 2.04 -24.11
C ASN A 204 8.69 1.20 -24.87
N ARG A 205 8.02 0.24 -24.21
CA ARG A 205 7.02 -0.60 -24.87
C ARG A 205 5.73 0.14 -25.24
N GLN A 206 5.44 1.25 -24.57
CA GLN A 206 4.22 2.03 -24.79
C GLN A 206 4.48 3.26 -25.64
N GLY A 207 5.73 3.50 -26.08
CA GLY A 207 6.08 4.71 -26.84
C GLY A 207 5.77 5.99 -26.08
N LEU A 208 6.00 6.02 -24.76
CA LEU A 208 5.69 7.20 -23.97
C LEU A 208 6.75 8.28 -24.14
N GLU A 209 6.32 9.53 -24.22
CA GLU A 209 7.21 10.67 -24.03
C GLU A 209 7.75 10.72 -22.59
N VAL A 210 9.05 10.94 -22.46
CA VAL A 210 9.76 10.94 -21.18
C VAL A 210 10.73 12.11 -21.10
N ALA A 211 10.97 12.60 -19.89
CA ALA A 211 12.01 13.59 -19.64
C ALA A 211 12.85 13.23 -18.40
N VAL A 212 14.12 13.61 -18.46
CA VAL A 212 15.06 13.58 -17.34
C VAL A 212 15.53 15.00 -17.07
N VAL A 213 15.53 15.37 -15.79
CA VAL A 213 16.09 16.64 -15.32
C VAL A 213 17.19 16.36 -14.32
N MET A 214 18.41 16.77 -14.65
CA MET A 214 19.54 16.85 -13.73
C MET A 214 19.53 18.24 -13.07
N VAL A 215 19.61 18.31 -11.75
CA VAL A 215 19.57 19.56 -10.98
C VAL A 215 20.78 19.61 -10.04
N ASP A 216 21.45 20.75 -9.99
CA ASP A 216 22.61 20.98 -9.12
C ASP A 216 22.50 22.35 -8.45
N ILE A 217 22.81 22.42 -7.15
CA ILE A 217 22.81 23.68 -6.40
C ILE A 217 24.09 24.47 -6.72
N ASP A 218 23.91 25.68 -7.25
CA ASP A 218 25.03 26.49 -7.71
C ASP A 218 25.96 26.91 -6.56
N ASN A 219 27.27 26.72 -6.76
CA ASN A 219 28.32 27.11 -5.81
C ASN A 219 28.15 26.50 -4.41
N PHE A 220 27.55 25.32 -4.29
CA PHE A 220 27.21 24.73 -2.99
C PHE A 220 28.41 24.47 -2.07
N LYS A 221 29.57 24.11 -2.62
CA LYS A 221 30.82 24.01 -1.83
C LYS A 221 31.15 25.34 -1.11
N LYS A 222 31.08 26.46 -1.83
CA LYS A 222 31.30 27.80 -1.26
C LYS A 222 30.24 28.15 -0.22
N TYR A 223 29.00 27.70 -0.42
CA TYR A 223 27.94 27.83 0.56
C TYR A 223 28.29 27.11 1.88
N ASN A 224 28.73 25.85 1.80
CA ASN A 224 29.19 25.09 2.97
C ASN A 224 30.41 25.71 3.65
N ASP A 225 31.38 26.19 2.87
CA ASP A 225 32.59 26.82 3.41
C ASP A 225 32.27 28.12 4.18
N THR A 226 31.22 28.84 3.78
CA THR A 226 30.80 30.10 4.41
C THR A 226 29.84 29.91 5.59
N PHE A 227 28.84 29.05 5.46
CA PHE A 227 27.75 28.91 6.46
C PHE A 227 27.82 27.62 7.29
N GLY A 228 28.77 26.73 6.97
CA GLY A 228 28.93 25.43 7.61
C GLY A 228 27.97 24.36 7.08
N HIS A 229 28.34 23.09 7.30
CA HIS A 229 27.59 21.94 6.79
C HIS A 229 26.14 21.87 7.27
N GLY A 230 25.83 22.29 8.50
CA GLY A 230 24.45 22.27 9.00
C GLY A 230 23.51 23.22 8.24
N ALA A 231 24.01 24.38 7.82
CA ALA A 231 23.25 25.29 6.95
C ALA A 231 23.13 24.72 5.53
N GLY A 232 24.16 24.03 5.05
CA GLY A 232 24.13 23.31 3.79
C GLY A 232 23.07 22.22 3.74
N ASP A 233 23.01 21.39 4.78
CA ASP A 233 22.02 20.33 4.91
C ASP A 233 20.60 20.90 4.89
N ASN A 234 20.37 22.03 5.59
CA ASN A 234 19.08 22.71 5.55
C ASN A 234 18.75 23.27 4.14
N CYS A 235 19.72 23.84 3.44
CA CYS A 235 19.54 24.28 2.05
C CYS A 235 19.15 23.12 1.13
N ILE A 236 19.84 21.98 1.25
CA ILE A 236 19.54 20.74 0.50
C ILE A 236 18.12 20.26 0.79
N GLN A 237 17.71 20.25 2.07
CA GLN A 237 16.37 19.85 2.47
C GLN A 237 15.28 20.73 1.85
N GLN A 238 15.48 22.05 1.82
CA GLN A 238 14.52 22.98 1.23
C GLN A 238 14.44 22.82 -0.29
N VAL A 239 15.57 22.70 -0.99
CA VAL A 239 15.60 22.45 -2.44
C VAL A 239 14.94 21.11 -2.77
N ALA A 240 15.22 20.05 -2.00
CA ALA A 240 14.59 18.76 -2.19
C ALA A 240 13.07 18.80 -1.96
N ALA A 241 12.61 19.59 -0.98
CA ALA A 241 11.18 19.78 -0.73
C ALA A 241 10.48 20.44 -1.93
N VAL A 242 11.12 21.42 -2.58
CA VAL A 242 10.62 22.01 -3.84
C VAL A 242 10.58 20.97 -4.95
N ILE A 243 11.66 20.23 -5.18
CA ILE A 243 11.70 19.19 -6.23
C ILE A 243 10.59 18.15 -6.00
N ARG A 244 10.43 17.67 -4.77
CA ARG A 244 9.36 16.73 -4.39
C ARG A 244 7.98 17.32 -4.62
N LYS A 245 7.79 18.60 -4.30
CA LYS A 245 6.55 19.32 -4.56
C LYS A 245 6.29 19.46 -6.06
N HIS A 246 7.28 19.47 -6.94
CA HIS A 246 7.04 19.47 -8.39
C HIS A 246 6.82 18.06 -8.96
N ALA A 247 7.46 17.03 -8.42
CA ALA A 247 7.29 15.62 -8.82
C ALA A 247 6.05 14.98 -8.17
N ARG A 248 4.84 15.49 -8.44
CA ARG A 248 3.59 15.06 -7.77
C ARG A 248 2.90 13.87 -8.42
N ARG A 249 3.09 13.66 -9.72
CA ARG A 249 2.36 12.59 -10.43
C ARG A 249 2.92 11.25 -9.99
N SER A 250 2.09 10.21 -9.98
CA SER A 250 2.52 8.86 -9.63
C SER A 250 3.59 8.29 -10.57
N SER A 251 3.71 8.86 -11.77
CA SER A 251 4.70 8.54 -12.79
C SER A 251 6.01 9.33 -12.64
N ASP A 252 6.01 10.38 -11.83
CA ASP A 252 7.19 11.21 -11.59
C ASP A 252 7.95 10.71 -10.36
N PHE A 253 9.27 10.69 -10.41
CA PHE A 253 10.06 10.45 -9.22
C PHE A 253 11.40 11.18 -9.27
N ALA A 254 11.84 11.62 -8.10
CA ALA A 254 13.06 12.37 -7.90
C ALA A 254 13.98 11.67 -6.90
N ALA A 255 15.28 11.84 -7.10
CA ALA A 255 16.33 11.28 -6.28
C ALA A 255 17.44 12.28 -6.00
N ARG A 256 18.08 12.14 -4.84
CA ARG A 256 19.38 12.72 -4.56
C ARG A 256 20.45 11.70 -4.96
N VAL A 257 21.25 12.03 -5.97
CA VAL A 257 22.24 11.11 -6.57
C VAL A 257 23.66 11.34 -6.08
N GLY A 258 23.96 12.55 -5.61
CA GLY A 258 25.23 13.00 -5.06
C GLY A 258 25.00 14.23 -4.17
N GLY A 259 26.00 14.66 -3.40
CA GLY A 259 25.93 15.71 -2.36
C GLY A 259 24.80 16.72 -2.54
N GLU A 260 24.91 17.57 -3.56
CA GLU A 260 23.99 18.64 -3.97
C GLU A 260 23.26 18.37 -5.30
N GLU A 261 23.37 17.13 -5.80
CA GLU A 261 22.89 16.72 -7.12
C GLU A 261 21.60 15.92 -7.02
N PHE A 262 20.60 16.34 -7.79
CA PHE A 262 19.32 15.68 -7.90
C PHE A 262 19.04 15.22 -9.33
N LEU A 263 18.29 14.14 -9.44
CA LEU A 263 17.86 13.54 -10.69
C LEU A 263 16.35 13.32 -10.64
N VAL A 264 15.65 13.83 -11.64
CA VAL A 264 14.20 13.71 -11.77
C VAL A 264 13.86 12.98 -13.05
N PHE A 265 12.97 12.01 -12.96
CA PHE A 265 12.38 11.34 -14.11
C PHE A 265 10.89 11.65 -14.18
N LEU A 266 10.43 12.00 -15.38
CA LEU A 266 9.06 12.38 -15.68
C LEU A 266 8.59 11.51 -16.85
N ALA A 267 7.52 10.74 -16.65
CA ALA A 267 6.96 9.88 -17.70
C ALA A 267 5.58 10.37 -18.17
N GLY A 268 5.33 10.23 -19.47
CA GLY A 268 4.12 10.72 -20.14
C GLY A 268 4.06 12.24 -20.11
N ILE A 269 5.18 12.91 -20.43
CA ILE A 269 5.28 14.37 -20.41
C ILE A 269 5.78 14.91 -21.74
N SER A 270 5.11 15.95 -22.24
CA SER A 270 5.57 16.64 -23.44
C SER A 270 6.86 17.43 -23.19
N GLU A 271 7.63 17.71 -24.23
CA GLU A 271 8.81 18.59 -24.14
C GLU A 271 8.45 19.95 -23.50
N THR A 272 7.32 20.53 -23.92
CA THR A 272 6.85 21.82 -23.41
C THR A 272 6.55 21.75 -21.91
N ASP A 273 5.84 20.72 -21.47
CA ASP A 273 5.48 20.54 -20.06
C ASP A 273 6.71 20.23 -19.21
N ALA A 274 7.69 19.48 -19.74
CA ALA A 274 8.95 19.20 -19.05
C ALA A 274 9.76 20.48 -18.82
N MET A 275 9.77 21.38 -19.81
CA MET A 275 10.39 22.70 -19.66
C MET A 275 9.62 23.60 -18.69
N GLN A 276 8.29 23.58 -18.70
CA GLN A 276 7.49 24.31 -17.71
C GLN A 276 7.74 23.79 -16.29
N TRP A 277 7.85 22.47 -16.12
CA TRP A 277 8.24 21.84 -14.86
C TRP A 277 9.59 22.36 -14.39
N ALA A 278 10.61 22.38 -15.26
CA ALA A 278 11.95 22.83 -14.91
C ALA A 278 11.99 24.32 -14.55
N MET A 279 11.31 25.17 -15.33
CA MET A 279 11.20 26.61 -15.05
C MET A 279 10.47 26.88 -13.74
N GLY A 280 9.38 26.17 -13.47
CA GLY A 280 8.60 26.28 -12.23
C GLY A 280 9.42 25.87 -11.01
N CYS A 281 10.10 24.72 -11.09
CA CYS A 281 10.96 24.21 -10.03
C CYS A 281 12.12 25.18 -9.73
N LYS A 282 12.83 25.64 -10.77
CA LYS A 282 13.93 26.61 -10.62
C LYS A 282 13.46 27.91 -9.98
N LYS A 283 12.34 28.46 -10.45
CA LYS A 283 11.78 29.69 -9.89
C LYS A 283 11.40 29.52 -8.43
N GLU A 284 10.76 28.41 -8.06
CA GLU A 284 10.35 28.17 -6.69
C GLU A 284 11.56 27.97 -5.75
N VAL A 285 12.66 27.38 -6.22
CA VAL A 285 13.93 27.36 -5.46
C VAL A 285 14.45 28.77 -5.20
N GLU A 286 14.42 29.65 -6.20
CA GLU A 286 14.85 31.06 -6.03
C GLU A 286 13.93 31.83 -5.07
N ASP A 287 12.63 31.54 -5.11
CA ASP A 287 11.63 32.15 -4.22
C ASP A 287 11.72 31.64 -2.76
N LEU A 288 12.60 30.66 -2.45
CA LEU A 288 12.98 30.34 -1.07
C LEU A 288 13.81 31.43 -0.41
N GLU A 289 14.43 32.32 -1.20
CA GLU A 289 15.23 33.46 -0.74
C GLU A 289 16.34 33.07 0.26
N ILE A 290 16.90 31.86 0.11
CA ILE A 290 18.05 31.40 0.92
C ILE A 290 19.27 32.23 0.54
N PRO A 291 19.95 32.92 1.48
CA PRO A 291 21.08 33.79 1.15
C PRO A 291 22.22 33.06 0.44
N HIS A 292 22.73 33.60 -0.68
CA HIS A 292 23.89 33.03 -1.35
C HIS A 292 25.20 33.38 -0.62
N ALA A 293 26.19 32.49 -0.64
CA ALA A 293 27.50 32.74 -0.01
C ALA A 293 28.38 33.76 -0.77
N ASP A 294 28.02 34.05 -2.01
CA ASP A 294 28.65 35.09 -2.84
C ASP A 294 27.60 36.07 -3.34
N THR A 295 27.43 37.18 -2.63
CA THR A 295 26.47 38.23 -3.01
C THR A 295 26.85 38.96 -4.30
N ASN A 296 28.08 38.77 -4.81
CA ASN A 296 28.47 39.31 -6.12
C ASN A 296 27.94 38.47 -7.28
N PHE A 297 27.71 37.18 -7.05
CA PHE A 297 27.09 36.27 -8.02
C PHE A 297 25.57 36.49 -8.08
N LEU A 298 24.85 36.10 -7.03
CA LEU A 298 23.41 36.28 -6.86
C LEU A 298 23.12 36.55 -5.38
N PRO A 299 22.01 37.23 -5.04
CA PRO A 299 21.63 37.44 -3.64
C PRO A 299 21.16 36.14 -2.95
N PHE A 300 20.58 35.22 -3.72
CA PHE A 300 19.97 33.99 -3.21
C PHE A 300 20.52 32.76 -3.92
N VAL A 301 20.40 31.60 -3.25
CA VAL A 301 20.73 30.29 -3.81
C VAL A 301 19.96 30.05 -5.11
N SER A 302 20.68 29.56 -6.11
CA SER A 302 20.13 29.19 -7.40
C SER A 302 20.48 27.74 -7.72
N VAL A 303 19.78 27.20 -8.71
CA VAL A 303 20.08 25.88 -9.28
C VAL A 303 20.31 26.00 -10.78
N SER A 304 21.22 25.17 -11.26
CA SER A 304 21.38 24.88 -12.69
C SER A 304 20.71 23.57 -13.03
N MET A 305 20.06 23.52 -14.20
CA MET A 305 19.33 22.33 -14.64
C MET A 305 19.72 21.92 -16.05
N GLY A 306 19.91 20.62 -16.25
CA GLY A 306 20.01 20.00 -17.56
C GLY A 306 18.76 19.17 -17.83
N VAL A 307 18.04 19.51 -18.91
CA VAL A 307 16.82 18.80 -19.31
C VAL A 307 17.12 18.02 -20.59
N CYS A 308 16.63 16.79 -20.64
CA CYS A 308 16.54 15.99 -21.85
C CYS A 308 15.14 15.37 -21.93
N HIS A 309 14.51 15.46 -23.10
CA HIS A 309 13.22 14.85 -23.40
C HIS A 309 13.37 13.96 -24.62
N TRP A 310 12.70 12.81 -24.62
CA TRP A 310 12.54 11.97 -25.79
C TRP A 310 11.09 11.54 -25.96
N ASP A 311 10.69 11.47 -27.23
CA ASP A 311 9.58 10.63 -27.67
C ASP A 311 10.12 9.21 -27.95
N LEU A 312 9.55 8.21 -27.27
CA LEU A 312 9.94 6.81 -27.39
C LEU A 312 9.16 6.05 -28.46
N ASP A 313 8.30 6.71 -29.24
CA ASP A 313 7.57 6.05 -30.31
C ASP A 313 8.54 5.43 -31.34
N ASN A 314 8.48 4.11 -31.49
CA ASN A 314 9.25 3.27 -32.42
C ASN A 314 10.78 3.13 -32.23
N TYR A 315 11.39 3.70 -31.19
CA TYR A 315 12.84 3.56 -30.95
C TYR A 315 13.16 2.96 -29.58
N LYS A 316 13.77 1.77 -29.57
CA LYS A 316 14.36 1.22 -28.34
C LYS A 316 15.61 2.01 -27.98
N ARG A 317 15.55 2.75 -26.89
CA ARG A 317 16.71 3.45 -26.31
C ARG A 317 16.98 2.99 -24.88
N GLU A 318 18.21 3.18 -24.43
CA GLU A 318 18.61 2.86 -23.07
C GLU A 318 18.49 4.10 -22.18
N PHE A 319 18.01 3.91 -20.94
CA PHE A 319 17.86 5.03 -20.00
C PHE A 319 19.19 5.77 -19.74
N PHE A 320 20.31 5.05 -19.77
CA PHE A 320 21.64 5.62 -19.56
C PHE A 320 21.97 6.72 -20.59
N GLU A 321 21.54 6.57 -21.83
CA GLU A 321 21.77 7.55 -22.89
C GLU A 321 20.97 8.85 -22.65
N LEU A 322 19.70 8.72 -22.25
CA LEU A 322 18.83 9.86 -21.88
C LEU A 322 19.44 10.64 -20.70
N ARG A 323 19.90 9.91 -19.67
CA ARG A 323 20.56 10.50 -18.51
C ARG A 323 21.86 11.20 -18.90
N ALA A 324 22.68 10.58 -19.76
CA ALA A 324 23.94 11.18 -20.21
C ALA A 324 23.72 12.47 -21.00
N GLU A 325 22.62 12.58 -21.75
CA GLU A 325 22.24 13.80 -22.45
C GLU A 325 21.79 14.91 -21.49
N ALA A 326 20.98 14.59 -20.48
CA ALA A 326 20.61 15.55 -19.43
C ALA A 326 21.84 16.03 -18.62
N ASP A 327 22.80 15.15 -18.35
CA ASP A 327 24.05 15.49 -17.68
C ASP A 327 24.91 16.45 -18.51
N ARG A 328 25.03 16.21 -19.83
CA ARG A 328 25.67 17.16 -20.76
C ARG A 328 24.98 18.53 -20.76
N SER A 329 23.66 18.56 -20.78
CA SER A 329 22.89 19.81 -20.66
C SER A 329 23.19 20.53 -19.34
N LEU A 330 23.29 19.81 -18.22
CA LEU A 330 23.64 20.41 -16.93
C LEU A 330 25.05 20.99 -16.94
N TYR A 331 26.01 20.27 -17.54
CA TYR A 331 27.38 20.75 -17.72
C TYR A 331 27.40 22.07 -18.52
N GLN A 332 26.66 22.16 -19.62
CA GLN A 332 26.52 23.39 -20.41
C GLN A 332 25.89 24.54 -19.60
N ALA A 333 24.90 24.25 -18.74
CA ALA A 333 24.34 25.27 -17.85
C ALA A 333 25.39 25.82 -16.86
N LYS A 334 26.26 24.95 -16.33
CA LYS A 334 27.36 25.35 -15.45
C LYS A 334 28.39 26.22 -16.19
N GLU A 335 28.74 25.87 -17.44
CA GLU A 335 29.67 26.65 -18.28
C GLU A 335 29.09 28.00 -18.73
N ALA A 336 27.78 28.08 -18.98
CA ALA A 336 27.07 29.32 -19.31
C ALA A 336 26.89 30.27 -18.10
N GLY A 337 27.64 30.04 -17.02
CA GLY A 337 27.66 30.87 -15.82
C GLY A 337 26.54 30.57 -14.84
N ARG A 338 26.01 29.34 -14.80
CA ARG A 338 25.09 28.82 -13.78
C ARG A 338 23.70 29.48 -13.72
N ALA A 339 22.84 29.09 -12.79
CA ALA A 339 21.51 29.70 -12.58
C ALA A 339 20.64 29.76 -13.85
N CYS A 340 20.71 28.73 -14.69
CA CYS A 340 19.95 28.59 -15.94
C CYS A 340 19.57 27.12 -16.20
N ILE A 341 18.69 26.94 -17.17
CA ILE A 341 18.27 25.64 -17.68
C ILE A 341 18.90 25.46 -19.06
N PHE A 342 19.42 24.28 -19.36
CA PHE A 342 19.85 23.92 -20.71
C PHE A 342 19.06 22.72 -21.23
N MET A 343 18.70 22.78 -22.51
CA MET A 343 18.07 21.70 -23.25
C MET A 343 18.42 21.86 -24.73
N ASN A 344 18.74 20.78 -25.44
CA ASN A 344 19.01 20.81 -26.88
C ASN A 344 20.04 21.89 -27.31
N ASN A 345 21.13 22.05 -26.53
CA ASN A 345 22.16 23.08 -26.70
C ASN A 345 21.64 24.55 -26.63
N GLN A 346 20.46 24.78 -26.06
CA GLN A 346 19.88 26.11 -25.87
C GLN A 346 19.73 26.43 -24.38
N MET A 347 20.00 27.68 -24.03
CA MET A 347 19.85 28.20 -22.66
C MET A 347 18.48 28.82 -22.45
N TYR A 348 17.85 28.51 -21.32
CA TYR A 348 16.56 29.03 -20.88
C TYR A 348 16.64 29.55 -19.44
N ALA A 349 15.70 30.44 -19.08
CA ALA A 349 15.44 30.89 -17.70
C ALA A 349 16.70 31.30 -16.89
N LYS A 350 17.64 31.98 -17.53
CA LYS A 350 18.84 32.54 -16.88
C LYS A 350 18.44 33.59 -15.85
N THR A 351 18.95 33.45 -14.63
CA THR A 351 18.75 34.45 -13.57
C THR A 351 19.89 35.45 -13.55
N PHE A 352 19.53 36.73 -13.60
CA PHE A 352 20.47 37.85 -13.51
C PHE A 352 20.30 38.57 -12.18
N ARG A 353 21.40 39.10 -11.63
CA ARG A 353 21.40 39.87 -10.38
C ARG A 353 20.50 41.11 -10.44
N SER A 354 20.34 41.72 -11.61
CA SER A 354 19.47 42.90 -11.82
C SER A 354 18.01 42.65 -11.43
N ARG A 355 17.51 41.42 -11.59
CA ARG A 355 16.13 41.02 -11.26
C ARG A 355 15.76 41.32 -9.80
N TRP A 356 16.74 41.36 -8.90
CA TRP A 356 16.52 41.55 -7.47
C TRP A 356 16.71 42.99 -7.00
N LYS A 357 17.24 43.88 -7.86
CA LYS A 357 17.34 45.32 -7.55
C LYS A 357 16.00 46.06 -7.66
N GLU A 358 14.99 45.46 -8.30
CA GLU A 358 13.66 46.05 -8.49
C GLU A 358 12.64 45.64 -7.40
N ARG A 359 13.02 44.73 -6.50
CA ARG A 359 12.16 44.24 -5.39
C ARG A 359 12.42 44.96 -4.05
N THR A 360 13.51 45.70 -3.94
CA THR A 360 13.89 46.53 -2.78
C THR A 360 13.63 47.99 -3.10
#